data_AF-A0AAU2EC91-F1
#
_entry.id   AF-A0AAU2EC91-F1
#
_cell.length_a   1.000
_cell.length_b   1.000
_cell.length_c   1.000
_cell.angle_alpha   90.00
_cell.angle_beta   90.00
_cell.angle_gamma   90.00
#
_symmetry.space_group_name_H-M   'P 1'
#
loop_
_entity.id
_entity.type
_entity.pdbx_description
1 polymer ?
#
loop_
_entity_poly.entity_id
_entity_poly.type
_entity_poly.pdbx_seq_one_letter_code
_entity_poly.pdbx_strand_id
1 'polypeptide(L)'
;MRNIIAGQRALDSEEFAELALGVDTELFTGTPGESPQERAVRLDVAGAVLEDLRREDFELAAYAERLLKSAPAPLVRLNVRRRPPATTFGKAA
;
A
#
# COMPACT_ATOMS: atom_id res chain seq x y z
N MET A 1 7.55 27.17 -1.48
CA MET A 1 8.42 26.14 -0.87
C MET A 1 9.58 25.90 -1.84
N ARG A 2 10.82 25.69 -1.34
CA ARG A 2 11.95 25.30 -2.20
C ARG A 2 11.97 23.77 -2.22
N ASN A 3 11.60 23.15 -3.33
CA ASN A 3 11.46 21.69 -3.48
C ASN A 3 12.81 21.02 -3.73
N ILE A 4 13.82 21.28 -2.91
CA ILE A 4 15.17 20.71 -3.09
C ILE A 4 15.49 19.79 -1.91
N ILE A 5 15.66 18.50 -2.20
CA ILE A 5 16.08 17.48 -1.22
C ILE A 5 17.29 16.75 -1.79
N ALA A 6 18.35 16.61 -0.98
CA ALA A 6 19.62 16.01 -1.37
C ALA A 6 20.24 16.61 -2.67
N GLY A 7 19.92 17.85 -3.02
CA GLY A 7 20.38 18.50 -4.25
C GLY A 7 19.52 18.19 -5.49
N GLN A 8 18.49 17.36 -5.38
CA GLN A 8 17.52 17.10 -6.43
C GLN A 8 16.29 18.00 -6.27
N ARG A 9 15.75 18.48 -7.40
CA ARG A 9 14.57 19.36 -7.42
C ARG A 9 13.34 18.53 -7.76
N ALA A 10 12.37 18.49 -6.86
CA ALA A 10 11.06 17.92 -7.15
C ALA A 10 10.19 18.91 -7.93
N LEU A 11 9.53 18.39 -8.96
CA LEU A 11 8.59 19.08 -9.84
C LEU A 11 7.21 19.22 -9.17
N ASP A 12 6.82 18.24 -8.36
CA ASP A 12 5.56 18.21 -7.62
C ASP A 12 5.73 17.71 -6.17
N SER A 13 4.62 17.59 -5.44
CA SER A 13 4.62 17.15 -4.04
C SER A 13 4.88 15.65 -3.86
N GLU A 14 4.62 14.85 -4.89
CA GLU A 14 4.82 13.41 -4.87
C GLU A 14 6.30 13.11 -5.04
N GLU A 15 6.95 13.70 -6.04
CA GLU A 15 8.40 13.63 -6.23
C GLU A 15 9.16 14.21 -5.02
N PHE A 16 8.60 15.24 -4.36
CA PHE A 16 9.18 15.75 -3.12
C PHE A 16 9.11 14.73 -1.97
N ALA A 17 8.01 13.98 -1.88
CA ALA A 17 7.84 12.94 -0.86
C ALA A 17 8.77 11.75 -1.13
N GLU A 18 8.93 11.35 -2.39
CA GLU A 18 9.85 10.28 -2.80
C GLU A 18 11.31 10.64 -2.51
N LEU A 19 11.72 11.86 -2.87
CA LEU A 19 13.08 12.34 -2.57
C LEU A 19 13.33 12.46 -1.07
N ALA A 20 12.30 12.81 -0.27
CA ALA A 20 12.41 12.84 1.19
C ALA A 20 12.54 11.44 1.78
N LEU A 21 11.73 10.49 1.30
CA LEU A 21 11.71 9.11 1.78
C LEU A 21 12.91 8.28 1.28
N GLY A 22 13.52 8.68 0.18
CA GLY A 22 14.56 7.89 -0.51
C GLY A 22 14.02 6.63 -1.19
N VAL A 23 12.70 6.47 -1.23
CA VAL A 23 11.95 5.33 -1.81
C VAL A 23 10.63 5.83 -2.40
N ASP A 24 10.10 5.11 -3.37
CA ASP A 24 8.84 5.44 -4.03
C ASP A 24 7.67 5.42 -3.03
N THR A 25 6.75 6.38 -3.15
CA THR A 25 5.59 6.46 -2.24
C THR A 25 4.65 5.26 -2.41
N GLU A 26 4.65 4.63 -3.60
CA GLU A 26 3.94 3.39 -3.90
C GLU A 26 4.33 2.22 -2.98
N LEU A 27 5.53 2.24 -2.39
CA LEU A 27 5.92 1.26 -1.37
C LEU A 27 4.91 1.26 -0.21
N PHE A 28 4.44 2.44 0.18
CA PHE A 28 3.51 2.62 1.29
C PHE A 28 2.05 2.64 0.84
N THR A 29 1.72 3.31 -0.27
CA THR A 29 0.35 3.48 -0.77
C THR A 29 -0.18 2.26 -1.53
N GLY A 30 0.71 1.45 -2.11
CA GLY A 30 0.39 0.29 -2.93
C GLY A 30 -0.06 0.66 -4.34
N THR A 31 0.14 -0.29 -5.25
CA THR A 31 -0.18 -0.09 -6.68
C THR A 31 -1.57 -0.68 -7.02
N PRO A 32 -2.39 0.01 -7.82
CA PRO A 32 -3.68 -0.53 -8.26
C PRO A 32 -3.53 -1.87 -8.99
N GLY A 33 -4.26 -2.89 -8.51
CA GLY A 33 -4.24 -4.22 -9.11
C GLY A 33 -3.16 -5.16 -8.55
N GLU A 34 -2.42 -4.75 -7.51
CA GLU A 34 -1.48 -5.64 -6.82
C GLU A 34 -2.16 -6.93 -6.35
N SER A 35 -1.49 -8.06 -6.56
CA SER A 35 -1.90 -9.35 -6.02
C SER A 35 -1.70 -9.39 -4.50
N PRO A 36 -2.40 -10.28 -3.78
CA PRO A 36 -2.17 -10.47 -2.35
C PRO A 36 -0.73 -10.79 -1.99
N GLN A 37 0.00 -11.49 -2.86
CA GLN A 37 1.40 -11.84 -2.70
C GLN A 37 2.31 -10.63 -2.87
N GLU A 38 2.12 -9.84 -3.93
CA GLU A 38 2.85 -8.59 -4.14
C GLU A 38 2.60 -7.60 -2.99
N ARG A 39 1.34 -7.50 -2.54
CA ARG A 39 0.98 -6.72 -1.35
C ARG A 39 1.72 -7.18 -0.10
N ALA A 40 1.81 -8.50 0.14
CA ALA A 40 2.50 -9.03 1.31
C ALA A 40 4.00 -8.71 1.29
N VAL A 41 4.65 -8.90 0.14
CA VAL A 41 6.07 -8.53 -0.05
C VAL A 41 6.27 -7.03 0.15
N ARG A 42 5.41 -6.21 -0.46
CA ARG A 42 5.47 -4.76 -0.31
C ARG A 42 5.32 -4.32 1.14
N LEU A 43 4.37 -4.88 1.88
CA LEU A 43 4.16 -4.54 3.30
C LEU A 43 5.33 -4.98 4.19
N ASP A 44 5.97 -6.10 3.87
CA ASP A 44 7.20 -6.56 4.54
C ASP A 44 8.34 -5.55 4.36
N VAL A 45 8.60 -5.15 3.10
CA VAL A 45 9.62 -4.15 2.77
C VAL A 45 9.27 -2.78 3.38
N ALA A 46 8.02 -2.33 3.27
CA ALA A 46 7.55 -1.09 3.87
C ALA A 46 7.73 -1.08 5.38
N GLY A 47 7.55 -2.23 6.04
CA GLY A 47 7.81 -2.39 7.47
C GLY A 47 9.29 -2.19 7.82
N ALA A 48 10.19 -2.82 7.07
CA ALA A 48 11.64 -2.68 7.27
C ALA A 48 12.09 -1.23 7.08
N VAL A 49 11.67 -0.58 5.99
CA VAL A 49 11.99 0.84 5.74
C VAL A 49 11.44 1.73 6.85
N LEU A 50 10.24 1.45 7.36
CA LEU A 50 9.67 2.23 8.45
C LEU A 50 10.47 2.11 9.76
N GLU A 51 11.05 0.93 10.05
CA GLU A 51 11.95 0.78 11.19
C GLU A 51 13.22 1.60 11.05
N ASP A 52 13.81 1.66 9.86
CA ASP A 52 14.99 2.46 9.58
C ASP A 52 14.67 3.96 9.67
N LEU A 53 13.56 4.39 9.07
CA LEU A 53 13.07 5.76 9.18
C LEU A 53 12.84 6.16 10.65
N ARG A 54 12.26 5.29 11.50
CA ARG A 54 12.09 5.60 12.93
C ARG A 54 13.40 5.81 13.68
N ARG A 55 14.51 5.23 13.20
CA ARG A 55 15.86 5.41 13.78
C ARG A 55 16.51 6.69 13.29
N GLU A 56 16.26 7.08 12.05
CA GLU A 56 16.94 8.19 11.38
C GLU A 56 16.17 9.51 11.47
N ASP A 57 14.87 9.49 11.15
CA ASP A 57 13.98 10.65 11.11
C ASP A 57 12.53 10.26 11.49
N PHE A 58 12.17 10.59 12.73
CA PHE A 58 10.86 10.29 13.28
C PHE A 58 9.70 10.99 12.54
N GLU A 59 9.90 12.21 12.05
CA GLU A 59 8.86 12.96 11.33
C GLU A 59 8.61 12.32 9.96
N LEU A 60 9.67 11.90 9.28
CA LEU A 60 9.59 11.18 8.02
C LEU A 60 8.92 9.81 8.19
N ALA A 61 9.23 9.10 9.29
CA ALA A 61 8.54 7.88 9.65
C ALA A 61 7.03 8.10 9.88
N ALA A 62 6.66 9.17 10.60
CA ALA A 62 5.26 9.52 10.83
C ALA A 62 4.52 9.84 9.52
N TYR A 63 5.20 10.47 8.55
CA TYR A 63 4.66 10.70 7.22
C TYR A 63 4.44 9.39 6.44
N ALA A 64 5.44 8.50 6.41
CA ALA A 64 5.32 7.17 5.80
C ALA A 64 4.18 6.33 6.42
N GLU A 65 4.00 6.40 7.75
CA GLU A 65 2.86 5.76 8.42
C GLU A 65 1.50 6.29 7.95
N ARG A 66 1.40 7.59 7.68
CA ARG A 66 0.17 8.19 7.14
C ARG A 66 -0.10 7.69 5.73
N LEU A 67 0.93 7.53 4.90
CA LEU A 67 0.80 6.93 3.58
C LEU A 67 0.27 5.49 3.67
N LEU A 68 0.86 4.67 4.55
CA LEU A 68 0.38 3.29 4.81
C LEU A 68 -1.08 3.23 5.26
N LYS A 69 -1.52 4.18 6.10
CA LYS A 69 -2.92 4.27 6.56
C LYS A 69 -3.88 4.73 5.45
N SER A 70 -3.39 5.53 4.51
CA SER A 70 -4.15 6.01 3.36
C SER A 70 -4.20 5.02 2.20
N ALA A 71 -3.34 3.98 2.24
CA ALA A 71 -3.37 2.89 1.28
C ALA A 71 -4.78 2.27 1.24
N PRO A 72 -5.38 2.07 0.06
CA PRO A 72 -6.73 1.55 -0.05
C PRO A 72 -6.84 0.16 0.60
N ALA A 73 -7.60 0.06 1.69
CA ALA A 73 -7.88 -1.20 2.38
C ALA A 73 -9.28 -1.75 2.02
N PRO A 74 -9.44 -3.05 1.71
CA PRO A 74 -8.58 -3.97 0.96
C PRO A 74 -9.04 -4.10 -0.52
N LEU A 75 -8.11 -4.25 -1.46
CA LEU A 75 -8.40 -4.62 -2.87
C LEU A 75 -8.90 -6.06 -3.05
N VAL A 76 -9.18 -6.79 -1.97
CA VAL A 76 -9.82 -8.11 -2.02
C VAL A 76 -11.33 -7.91 -1.95
N ARG A 77 -12.01 -7.98 -3.11
CA ARG A 77 -13.41 -8.40 -3.10
C ARG A 77 -13.43 -9.78 -2.45
N LEU A 78 -14.11 -9.90 -1.31
CA LEU A 78 -14.53 -11.21 -0.80
C LEU A 78 -15.30 -11.88 -1.93
N ASN A 79 -14.64 -12.78 -2.66
CA ASN A 79 -15.29 -13.64 -3.63
C ASN A 79 -16.02 -14.70 -2.81
N VAL A 80 -17.09 -14.29 -2.11
CA VAL A 80 -18.03 -15.21 -1.47
C VAL A 80 -18.72 -15.91 -2.63
N ARG A 81 -18.11 -16.98 -3.12
CA ARG A 81 -18.80 -18.00 -3.90
C ARG A 81 -19.83 -18.61 -2.96
N ARG A 82 -20.99 -17.96 -2.80
CA ARG A 82 -22.19 -18.61 -2.30
C ARG A 82 -22.53 -19.67 -3.33
N ARG A 83 -22.06 -20.89 -3.07
CA ARG A 83 -22.46 -22.07 -3.84
C ARG A 83 -23.99 -22.12 -3.78
N PRO A 84 -24.72 -21.99 -4.90
CA PRO A 84 -26.16 -22.22 -4.85
C PRO A 84 -26.37 -23.68 -4.42
N PRO A 85 -27.23 -23.97 -3.43
CA PRO A 85 -27.64 -25.35 -3.21
C PRO A 85 -28.31 -25.84 -4.50
N ALA A 86 -27.81 -26.96 -5.00
CA ALA A 86 -28.32 -27.60 -6.20
C ALA A 86 -29.83 -27.81 -6.07
N THR A 87 -30.60 -27.12 -6.91
CA THR A 87 -31.96 -27.54 -7.18
C THR A 87 -31.86 -28.79 -8.05
N THR A 88 -32.25 -29.93 -7.50
CA THR A 88 -32.60 -31.10 -8.30
C THR A 88 -33.94 -31.63 -7.81
N PHE A 89 -34.96 -31.28 -8.60
CA PHE A 89 -36.18 -32.01 -8.95
C PHE A 89 -36.51 -33.31 -8.21
N GLY A 90 -37.82 -33.49 -7.93
CA GLY A 90 -38.44 -34.80 -8.19
C GLY A 90 -39.44 -35.31 -7.16
N LYS A 91 -40.66 -34.81 -7.29
CA LYS A 91 -41.97 -35.42 -6.99
C LYS A 91 -42.01 -36.98 -7.06
N ALA A 92 -42.64 -37.61 -6.06
CA ALA A 92 -43.39 -38.89 -6.03
C ALA A 92 -43.14 -39.55 -4.64
N ALA A 93 -44.11 -40.07 -3.88
CA ALA A 93 -45.49 -40.48 -4.11
C ALA A 93 -46.31 -40.30 -2.83
#